data_AF-A0AAD6JNV4-F1
#
_entry.id   AF-A0AAD6JNV4-F1
#
_cell.length_a   1.000
_cell.length_b   1.000
_cell.length_c   1.000
_cell.angle_alpha   90.00
_cell.angle_beta   90.00
_cell.angle_gamma   90.00
#
_symmetry.space_group_name_H-M   'P 1'
#
loop_
_entity.id
_entity.type
_entity.pdbx_description
1 polymer ?
#
loop_
_entity_poly.entity_id
_entity_poly.type
_entity_poly.pdbx_seq_one_letter_code
_entity_poly.pdbx_strand_id
1 'polypeptide(L)' 'MYEYSTLSYLFAGVNSLALQGDDRIVVSGDGIDAAHLTYCLRKKVGHADIISIKLMQQ' A
#
# COMPACT_ATOMS: atom_id res chain seq x y z
N MET A 1 -11.37 15.82 13.24
CA MET A 1 -11.82 14.53 12.68
C MET A 1 -11.60 14.53 11.15
N TYR A 2 -10.36 14.74 10.70
CA TYR A 2 -10.02 14.87 9.26
C TYR A 2 -8.80 14.03 8.85
N GLU A 3 -8.23 13.25 9.76
CA GLU A 3 -6.96 12.56 9.50
C GLU A 3 -7.15 11.07 9.17
N TYR A 4 -8.32 10.51 9.48
CA TYR A 4 -8.64 9.11 9.23
C TYR A 4 -9.39 8.87 7.90
N SER A 5 -10.15 9.86 7.40
CA SER A 5 -10.93 9.71 6.16
C SER A 5 -10.07 9.71 4.89
N THR A 6 -8.91 10.36 4.92
CA THR A 6 -7.98 10.36 3.78
C THR A 6 -7.24 9.03 3.66
N LEU A 7 -7.05 8.31 4.77
CA LEU A 7 -6.38 7.02 4.76
C LEU A 7 -7.27 5.94 4.14
N SER A 8 -8.58 5.95 4.40
CA SER A 8 -9.49 4.97 3.79
C SER A 8 -9.56 5.08 2.26
N TYR A 9 -9.39 6.29 1.70
CA TYR A 9 -9.36 6.49 0.25
C TYR A 9 -8.00 6.08 -0.37
N LEU A 10 -6.90 6.28 0.37
CA LEU A 10 -5.55 5.85 -0.01
C LEU A 10 -5.41 4.32 -0.15
N PHE A 11 -6.18 3.60 0.65
CA PHE A 11 -6.16 2.14 0.72
C PHE A 11 -7.40 1.51 0.08
N ALA A 12 -8.10 2.25 -0.80
CA ALA A 12 -9.18 1.68 -1.60
C ALA A 12 -8.66 0.45 -2.34
N GLY A 13 -9.26 -0.71 -2.06
CA GLY A 13 -8.86 -1.98 -2.64
C GLY A 13 -7.86 -2.80 -1.82
N VAL A 14 -7.19 -2.25 -0.81
CA VAL A 14 -6.29 -3.03 0.07
C VAL A 14 -7.11 -3.85 1.06
N ASN A 15 -6.95 -5.17 1.02
CA ASN A 15 -7.57 -6.10 1.96
C ASN A 15 -6.63 -6.46 3.12
N SER A 16 -5.33 -6.56 2.85
CA SER A 16 -4.35 -6.88 3.89
C SER A 16 -2.96 -6.29 3.63
N LEU A 17 -2.24 -6.08 4.73
CA LEU A 17 -0.86 -5.62 4.78
C LEU A 17 -0.06 -6.58 5.66
N ALA A 18 1.10 -7.03 5.19
CA ALA A 18 2.02 -7.84 5.95
C ALA A 18 3.43 -7.24 5.88
N LEU A 19 4.07 -7.10 7.03
CA LEU A 19 5.49 -6.75 7.09
C LEU A 19 6.30 -8.01 6.76
N GLN A 20 7.24 -7.91 5.82
CA GLN A 20 8.16 -8.98 5.48
C GLN A 20 9.59 -8.51 5.78
N GLY A 21 10.19 -9.09 6.82
CA GLY A 21 11.47 -8.59 7.34
C GLY A 21 11.31 -7.20 7.95
N ASP A 22 12.38 -6.40 7.91
CA ASP A 22 12.42 -5.09 8.58
C ASP A 22 12.06 -3.92 7.64
N ASP A 23 12.09 -4.14 6.32
CA ASP A 23 12.05 -3.07 5.32
C ASP A 23 11.01 -3.25 4.20
N ARG A 24 10.28 -4.39 4.17
CA ARG A 24 9.30 -4.66 3.10
C ARG A 24 7.88 -4.78 3.63
N ILE A 25 6.97 -4.27 2.83
CA ILE A 25 5.53 -4.39 3.05
C ILE A 25 4.93 -5.12 1.85
N VAL A 26 4.22 -6.20 2.13
CA VAL A 26 3.40 -6.94 1.16
C VAL A 26 1.97 -6.46 1.30
N VAL A 27 1.37 -6.07 0.17
CA VAL A 27 0.01 -5.53 0.11
C VAL A 27 -0.82 -6.43 -0.79
N SER A 28 -1.97 -6.87 -0.30
CA SER A 28 -2.89 -7.74 -1.03
C SER A 28 -4.28 -7.11 -1.07
N GLY A 29 -4.97 -7.26 -2.20
CA GLY A 29 -6.27 -6.64 -2.41
C GLY A 29 -6.64 -6.51 -3.89
N ASP A 30 -7.83 -6.00 -4.15
CA ASP A 30 -8.40 -5.85 -5.49
C ASP A 30 -8.48 -4.37 -5.88
N GLY A 31 -8.16 -4.02 -7.13
CA GLY A 31 -8.22 -2.62 -7.58
C GLY A 31 -7.14 -1.70 -6.98
N ILE A 32 -6.03 -2.27 -6.50
CA ILE A 32 -4.92 -1.50 -5.92
C ILE A 32 -4.22 -0.68 -7.02
N ASP A 33 -4.25 0.65 -6.90
CA ASP A 33 -3.33 1.53 -7.62
C ASP A 33 -1.97 1.56 -6.91
N ALA A 34 -1.06 0.69 -7.36
CA ALA A 34 0.27 0.56 -6.77
C ALA A 34 1.08 1.87 -6.86
N ALA A 35 0.91 2.68 -7.91
CA ALA A 35 1.65 3.91 -8.07
C ALA A 35 1.20 4.98 -7.07
N HIS A 36 -0.11 5.13 -6.89
CA HIS A 36 -0.68 6.03 -5.88
C HIS A 36 -0.30 5.59 -4.47
N LEU A 37 -0.40 4.29 -4.19
CA LEU A 37 -0.02 3.71 -2.90
C LEU A 37 1.45 4.01 -2.56
N THR A 38 2.38 3.80 -3.50
CA THR A 38 3.80 4.10 -3.27
C THR A 38 4.06 5.61 -3.13
N TYR A 39 3.38 6.46 -3.90
CA TYR A 39 3.46 7.91 -3.71
C TYR A 39 3.07 8.32 -2.28
N CYS A 40 1.98 7.76 -1.78
CA CYS A 40 1.49 8.00 -0.44
C CYS A 40 2.42 7.47 0.66
N LEU A 41 3.03 6.29 0.44
CA LEU A 41 4.04 5.75 1.35
C LEU A 41 5.27 6.65 1.41
N ARG A 42 5.80 7.12 0.28
CA ARG A 42 6.94 8.06 0.23
C ARG A 42 6.67 9.33 1.05
N LYS A 43 5.43 9.85 1.04
CA LYS A 43 5.07 11.00 1.88
C LYS A 43 5.12 10.73 3.38
N LYS A 44 4.90 9.48 3.81
CA LYS A 44 4.82 9.10 5.23
C LYS A 44 6.11 8.52 5.79
N VAL A 45 6.80 7.68 5.01
CA VAL A 45 8.02 6.96 5.42
C VAL A 45 9.27 7.44 4.70
N GLY A 46 9.16 8.47 3.86
CA GLY A 46 10.26 9.07 3.11
C GLY A 46 10.53 8.35 1.78
N HIS A 47 11.14 7.17 1.85
CA HIS A 47 11.48 6.39 0.66
C HIS A 47 10.73 5.05 0.65
N ALA A 48 10.13 4.73 -0.48
CA ALA A 48 9.44 3.46 -0.71
C ALA A 48 9.45 3.19 -2.21
N ASP A 49 9.75 1.96 -2.60
CA ASP A 49 9.78 1.53 -4.00
C ASP A 49 8.94 0.28 -4.22
N ILE A 50 8.41 0.16 -5.43
CA ILE A 50 7.69 -1.03 -5.87
C ILE A 50 8.72 -2.07 -6.29
N ILE A 51 8.85 -3.14 -5.51
CA ILE A 51 9.81 -4.21 -5.79
C ILE A 51 9.19 -5.26 -6.74
N SER A 52 7.92 -5.60 -6.54
CA SER A 52 7.22 -6.60 -7.36
C SER A 52 5.71 -6.38 -7.29
N ILE A 53 5.02 -6.56 -8.43
CA ILE A 53 3.56 -6.64 -8.51
C ILE A 53 3.21 -8.01 -9.08
N LYS A 54 2.23 -8.67 -8.47
CA LYS A 54 1.74 -9.99 -8.90
C LYS A 54 0.23 -10.03 -8.81
N LEU A 55 -0.39 -10.76 -9.73
CA LEU A 55 -1.80 -11.15 -9.58
C LEU A 55 -1.91 -12.07 -8.37
N MET A 56 -2.94 -11.86 -7.54
CA MET A 56 -3.28 -12.81 -6.50
C MET A 56 -3.72 -14.10 -7.20
N GLN A 57 -2.96 -15.18 -6.98
CA GLN A 57 -3.39 -16.52 -7.35
C GLN A 57 -4.45 -16.92 -6.32
N GLN A 58 -5.66 -17.19 -6.79
CA GLN A 58 -6.80 -17.61 -5.97
C GLN A 58 -6.70 -19.09 -5.62
#